data_AF-A0AAV3L298-F1
#
_entry.id   AF-A0AAV3L298-F1
#
_cell.length_a   1.000
_cell.length_b   1.000
_cell.length_c   1.000
_cell.angle_alpha   90.00
_cell.angle_beta   90.00
_cell.angle_gamma   90.00
#
_symmetry.space_group_name_H-M   'P 1'
#
loop_
_entity.id
_entity.type
_entity.pdbx_description
1 polymer ?
#
loop_
_entity_poly.entity_id
_entity_poly.type
_entity_poly.pdbx_seq_one_letter_code
_entity_poly.pdbx_strand_id
1 'polypeptide(L)' 'MMIQLAGIQTGKIYFSGESKSEASQWLLKTYTNNKKLRKKNPDALLKDDQIMPEPMILTSKERS' A
#
# COMPACT_ATOMS: atom_id res chain seq x y z
N MET A 1 10.53 16.33 -1.88
CA MET A 1 10.41 15.28 -0.84
C MET A 1 9.47 14.22 -1.37
N MET A 2 9.98 13.02 -1.62
CA MET A 2 9.23 11.89 -2.17
C MET A 2 8.58 11.12 -1.02
N ILE A 3 7.34 10.71 -1.16
CA ILE A 3 6.67 9.85 -0.19
C ILE A 3 6.70 8.39 -0.64
N GLN A 4 6.75 7.47 0.30
CA GLN A 4 6.67 6.04 0.05
C GLN A 4 5.69 5.40 1.03
N LEU A 5 4.89 4.45 0.55
CA LEU A 5 4.12 3.56 1.42
C LEU A 5 4.90 2.25 1.56
N ALA A 6 5.34 1.97 2.78
CA ALA A 6 6.06 0.77 3.13
C ALA A 6 5.20 -0.14 4.00
N GLY A 7 5.26 -1.46 3.78
CA GLY A 7 4.73 -2.44 4.72
C GLY A 7 5.51 -2.39 6.03
N ILE A 8 4.82 -2.28 7.17
CA ILE A 8 5.47 -2.21 8.49
C ILE A 8 6.15 -3.54 8.83
N GLN A 9 5.58 -4.66 8.40
CA GLN A 9 6.11 -5.98 8.74
C GLN A 9 7.21 -6.40 7.76
N THR A 10 7.02 -6.14 6.46
CA THR A 10 7.94 -6.63 5.42
C THR A 10 8.97 -5.60 4.98
N GLY A 11 8.77 -4.31 5.29
CA GLY A 11 9.55 -3.21 4.73
C GLY A 11 9.35 -3.00 3.23
N LYS A 12 8.45 -3.77 2.59
CA LYS A 12 8.21 -3.72 1.15
C LYS A 12 7.63 -2.38 0.76
N ILE A 13 8.20 -1.74 -0.26
CA ILE A 13 7.64 -0.52 -0.83
C ILE A 13 6.51 -0.87 -1.79
N TYR A 14 5.30 -0.47 -1.43
CA TYR A 14 4.09 -0.68 -2.22
C TYR A 14 3.79 0.49 -3.15
N PHE A 15 4.17 1.70 -2.75
CA PHE A 15 3.97 2.92 -3.52
C PHE A 15 5.10 3.93 -3.28
N SER A 16 5.29 4.80 -4.26
CA SER A 16 6.33 5.82 -4.29
C SER A 16 5.83 6.97 -5.16
N GLY A 17 5.73 8.18 -4.60
CA GLY A 17 5.12 9.33 -5.26
C GLY A 17 5.50 10.67 -4.64
N GLU A 18 4.88 11.75 -5.10
CA GLU A 18 5.29 13.11 -4.71
C GLU A 18 4.40 13.72 -3.63
N SER A 19 3.18 13.20 -3.44
CA SER A 19 2.25 13.75 -2.45
C SER A 19 1.41 12.69 -1.73
N LYS A 20 1.00 12.99 -0.50
CA LYS A 20 0.04 12.15 0.27
C LYS A 20 -1.26 11.91 -0.51
N SER A 21 -1.69 12.87 -1.32
CA SER A 21 -2.88 12.73 -2.16
C SER A 21 -2.74 11.60 -3.18
N GLU A 22 -1.58 11.49 -3.84
CA GLU A 22 -1.31 10.39 -4.78
C GLU A 22 -1.30 9.02 -4.09
N ALA A 23 -0.69 8.92 -2.91
CA ALA A 23 -0.72 7.70 -2.11
C ALA A 23 -2.16 7.28 -1.75
N SER A 24 -2.99 8.23 -1.31
CA SER A 24 -4.40 7.96 -1.01
C SER A 24 -5.19 7.51 -2.24
N GLN A 25 -5.00 8.17 -3.38
CA GLN A 25 -5.63 7.75 -4.64
C GLN A 25 -5.16 6.36 -5.09
N TRP A 26 -3.87 6.07 -4.93
CA TRP A 26 -3.30 4.77 -5.26
C TRP A 26 -3.88 3.66 -4.38
N LEU A 27 -4.04 3.90 -3.07
CA LEU A 27 -4.66 2.94 -2.14
C LEU A 27 -6.10 2.61 -2.56
N LEU A 28 -6.91 3.63 -2.83
CA LEU A 28 -8.29 3.47 -3.28
C LEU A 28 -8.38 2.71 -4.62
N LYS A 29 -7.52 3.02 -5.59
CA LYS A 29 -7.51 2.35 -6.90
C LYS A 29 -7.01 0.91 -6.83
N THR A 30 -5.96 0.66 -6.05
CA THR A 30 -5.26 -0.63 -6.02
C THR A 30 -6.03 -1.65 -5.19
N TYR A 31 -6.60 -1.22 -4.07
CA TYR A 31 -7.28 -2.08 -3.11
C TYR A 31 -8.75 -1.66 -2.92
N THR A 32 -9.41 -1.27 -4.00
CA THR A 32 -10.82 -0.81 -4.00
C THR A 32 -11.78 -1.83 -3.39
N ASN A 33 -11.42 -3.12 -3.43
CA ASN A 33 -12.15 -4.20 -2.78
C ASN A 33 -11.26 -5.42 -2.51
N ASN A 34 -11.72 -6.25 -1.59
CA ASN A 34 -10.97 -7.40 -1.07
C ASN A 34 -10.78 -8.51 -2.13
N LYS A 35 -11.58 -8.48 -3.21
CA LYS A 35 -11.45 -9.38 -4.37
C LYS A 35 -10.19 -9.07 -5.19
N LYS A 36 -9.86 -7.79 -5.40
CA LYS A 36 -8.61 -7.38 -6.06
C LYS A 36 -7.38 -7.68 -5.20
N LEU A 37 -7.50 -7.48 -3.88
CA LEU A 37 -6.40 -7.76 -2.95
C LEU A 37 -6.03 -9.25 -2.92
N ARG A 38 -7.02 -10.15 -2.81
CA ARG A 38 -6.80 -11.62 -2.91
C ARG A 38 -6.20 -12.03 -4.24
N LYS A 39 -6.59 -11.42 -5.36
CA LYS A 39 -5.99 -11.70 -6.67
C LYS A 39 -4.50 -11.33 -6.72
N LYS A 40 -4.09 -10.26 -6.03
CA LYS A 40 -2.68 -9.83 -5.98
C LYS A 40 -1.84 -10.60 -4.97
N ASN A 41 -2.45 -11.12 -3.90
CA ASN A 41 -1.78 -11.86 -2.84
C ASN A 41 -2.56 -13.15 -2.55
N PRO A 42 -2.55 -14.12 -3.48
CA PRO A 42 -3.35 -15.34 -3.36
C PRO A 42 -2.92 -16.23 -2.19
N ASP A 43 -1.64 -16.18 -1.81
CA ASP A 43 -1.07 -17.00 -0.73
C ASP A 43 -1.33 -16.43 0.68
N ALA A 44 -1.85 -15.20 0.78
CA ALA A 44 -2.17 -14.58 2.05
C ALA A 44 -3.61 -14.93 2.47
N LEU A 45 -3.79 -15.45 3.69
CA LEU A 45 -5.09 -15.64 4.35
C LEU A 45 -5.69 -14.26 4.71
N LEU A 46 -6.18 -13.55 3.69
CA LEU A 46 -6.78 -12.23 3.82
C LEU A 46 -8.24 -12.36 4.22
N LYS A 47 -8.64 -11.65 5.28
CA LYS A 47 -10.03 -11.61 5.70
C LYS A 47 -10.91 -10.84 4.71
N ASP A 48 -12.20 -11.12 4.73
CA ASP A 48 -13.19 -10.45 3.86
C ASP A 48 -13.44 -8.98 4.21
N ASP A 49 -12.88 -8.45 5.29
CA ASP A 49 -12.88 -7.03 5.68
C ASP A 49 -11.51 -6.35 5.45
N GLN A 50 -10.49 -7.11 5.03
CA GLN A 50 -9.12 -6.62 4.93
C GLN A 50 -8.86 -5.94 3.59
N ILE A 51 -8.64 -4.61 3.65
CA ILE A 51 -8.39 -3.76 2.48
C ILE A 51 -6.89 -3.75 2.09
N MET A 52 -5.97 -4.05 3.01
CA MET A 52 -4.52 -3.97 2.75
C MET A 52 -3.82 -5.28 3.14
N PRO A 53 -2.75 -5.71 2.44
CA PRO A 53 -2.10 -6.99 2.72
C PRO A 53 -1.44 -7.03 4.10
N GLU A 54 -0.96 -5.88 4.58
CA GLU A 54 -0.37 -5.67 5.90
C GLU A 54 -0.57 -4.20 6.32
N PRO A 55 -0.35 -3.85 7.61
CA PRO A 55 -0.28 -2.46 8.05
C PRO A 55 0.82 -1.70 7.31
N MET A 56 0.53 -0.50 6.80
CA MET A 56 1.50 0.33 6.07
C MET A 56 1.83 1.64 6.80
N ILE A 57 3.05 2.10 6.61
CA ILE A 57 3.55 3.39 7.09
C ILE A 57 3.93 4.29 5.92
N LEU A 58 3.60 5.58 6.03
CA LEU A 58 3.98 6.59 5.06
C LEU A 58 5.32 7.19 5.48
N THR A 59 6.34 6.98 4.65
CA THR A 59 7.70 7.49 4.86
C THR A 59 8.01 8.57 3.83
N SER A 60 8.96 9.43 4.15
CA SER A 60 9.40 10.51 3.28
C SER A 60 10.90 10.43 3.04
N LYS A 61 11.31 10.53 1.79
CA LYS A 61 12.70 10.53 1.35
C LYS A 61 13.02 11.83 0.65
N GLU A 62 14.11 12.49 1.02
CA GLU A 62 14.67 13.57 0.20
C GLU A 62 15.22 12.97 -1.10
N ARG A 63 14.88 13.56 -2.24
CA ARG A 63 15.54 13.20 -3.51
C ARG A 63 16.95 13.78 -3.40
N SER A 64 17.92 12.93 -3.12
CA SER A 64 19.36 13.23 -3.18
C SER A 64 19.77 13.55 -4.62
#